data_AF-A0A5C8RTE4-F1
#
_entry.id   AF-A0A5C8RTE4-F1
#
_cell.length_a   1.000
_cell.length_b   1.000
_cell.length_c   1.000
_cell.angle_alpha   90.00
_cell.angle_beta   90.00
_cell.angle_gamma   90.00
#
_symmetry.space_group_name_H-M   'P 1'
#
loop_
_entity.id
_entity.type
_entity.pdbx_description
1 polymer ?
#
loop_
_entity_poly.entity_id
_entity_poly.type
_entity_poly.pdbx_seq_one_letter_code
_entity_poly.pdbx_strand_id
1 'polypeptide(L)' 'MNARNLITILSMMVLVGTEVFAVAIAAGWAIAGLFELGDTVGHVLMGLFSVLAAWIMFQLWQRATSIEPLRAAPRAARR' A
#
# COMPACT_ATOMS: atom_id res chain seq x y z
N MET A 1 -0.35 -20.18 -11.21
CA MET A 1 -0.68 -19.03 -10.33
C MET A 1 -2.20 -18.96 -10.22
N ASN A 2 -2.75 -18.64 -9.05
CA ASN A 2 -4.20 -18.53 -8.86
C ASN A 2 -4.67 -17.14 -9.29
N ALA A 3 -5.14 -17.02 -10.53
CA ALA A 3 -5.53 -15.74 -11.14
C ALA A 3 -6.69 -15.05 -10.41
N ARG A 4 -7.58 -15.82 -9.77
CA ARG A 4 -8.70 -15.25 -9.00
C ARG A 4 -8.21 -14.51 -7.76
N ASN A 5 -7.39 -15.18 -6.95
CA ASN A 5 -6.79 -14.58 -5.76
C ASN A 5 -5.90 -13.39 -6.13
N LEU A 6 -5.18 -13.47 -7.25
CA LEU A 6 -4.37 -12.35 -7.75
C LEU A 6 -5.23 -11.12 -8.03
N ILE A 7 -6.38 -11.27 -8.71
CA ILE A 7 -7.29 -10.15 -9.00
C ILE A 7 -7.85 -9.58 -7.69
N THR A 8 -8.30 -10.42 -6.75
CA THR A 8 -8.79 -9.98 -5.44
C THR A 8 -7.76 -9.11 -4.72
N ILE A 9 -6.52 -9.62 -4.60
CA ILE A 9 -5.44 -8.93 -3.91
C ILE A 9 -5.12 -7.62 -4.63
N LEU A 10 -4.99 -7.62 -5.96
CA LEU A 10 -4.68 -6.41 -6.72
C LEU A 10 -5.78 -5.35 -6.59
N SER A 11 -7.05 -5.73 -6.71
CA SER A 11 -8.17 -4.81 -6.54
C SER A 11 -8.18 -4.16 -5.16
N MET A 12 -7.97 -4.96 -4.11
CA MET A 12 -7.86 -4.46 -2.75
C MET A 12 -6.65 -3.52 -2.59
N MET A 13 -5.50 -3.89 -3.14
CA MET A 13 -4.27 -3.09 -3.07
C MET A 13 -4.42 -1.74 -3.78
N VAL A 14 -5.13 -1.69 -4.90
CA VAL A 14 -5.41 -0.42 -5.60
C VAL A 14 -6.36 0.42 -4.76
N LEU A 15 -7.50 -0.14 -4.31
CA LEU A 15 -8.50 0.58 -3.53
C LEU A 15 -7.92 1.18 -2.25
N VAL A 16 -7.19 0.38 -1.46
CA VAL A 16 -6.59 0.84 -0.21
C VAL A 16 -5.38 1.72 -0.49
N GLY A 17 -4.58 1.37 -1.50
CA GLY A 17 -3.37 2.12 -1.86
C GLY A 17 -3.66 3.56 -2.23
N THR A 18 -4.66 3.81 -3.08
CA THR A 18 -5.00 5.18 -3.47
C THR A 18 -5.38 6.05 -2.27
N GLU A 19 -6.19 5.52 -1.36
CA GLU A 19 -6.60 6.24 -0.15
C GLU A 19 -5.41 6.52 0.79
N VAL A 20 -4.58 5.51 1.06
CA VAL A 20 -3.43 5.65 1.97
C VAL A 20 -2.41 6.65 1.44
N PHE A 21 -2.10 6.60 0.14
CA PHE A 21 -1.18 7.55 -0.47
C PHE A 21 -1.77 8.96 -0.58
N ALA A 22 -3.06 9.09 -0.92
CA ALA A 22 -3.73 10.39 -0.96
C ALA A 22 -3.69 11.07 0.42
N VAL A 23 -4.02 10.33 1.49
CA VAL A 23 -3.97 10.83 2.87
C VAL A 23 -2.54 11.19 3.27
N ALA A 24 -1.55 10.36 2.94
CA ALA A 24 -0.16 10.62 3.26
C ALA A 24 0.37 11.92 2.62
N ILE A 25 0.11 12.14 1.33
CA ILE A 25 0.55 13.34 0.63
C ILE A 25 -0.23 14.56 1.13
N ALA A 26 -1.55 14.45 1.29
CA ALA A 26 -2.39 15.54 1.80
C ALA A 26 -1.98 15.96 3.22
N ALA A 27 -1.65 15.00 4.09
CA ALA A 27 -1.14 15.30 5.43
C ALA A 27 0.21 16.04 5.39
N GLY A 28 1.11 15.64 4.47
CA GLY A 28 2.40 16.30 4.30
C GLY A 28 2.24 17.75 3.82
N TRP A 29 1.35 17.96 2.85
CA TRP A 29 0.97 19.31 2.40
C TRP A 29 0.38 20.15 3.54
N ALA A 30 -0.58 19.59 4.29
CA ALA A 30 -1.30 20.30 5.33
C ALA A 30 -0.37 20.73 6.48
N ILE A 31 0.48 19.84 6.97
CA ILE A 31 1.44 20.16 8.04
C ILE A 31 2.45 21.21 7.55
N ALA A 32 2.96 21.10 6.33
CA ALA A 32 3.88 22.08 5.78
C ALA A 32 3.27 23.49 5.69
N GLY A 33 2.01 23.58 5.25
CA GLY A 33 1.26 24.83 5.20
C GLY A 33 0.96 25.41 6.58
N LEU A 34 0.56 24.59 7.55
CA LEU A 34 0.24 25.03 8.91
C LEU A 34 1.43 25.62 9.67
N PHE A 35 2.63 25.13 9.39
CA PHE A 35 3.87 25.60 10.03
C PHE A 35 4.70 26.55 9.15
N GLU A 36 4.19 26.97 7.98
CA GLU A 36 4.86 27.85 7.02
C GLU A 36 6.31 27.40 6.67
N LEU A 37 6.53 26.08 6.58
CA LEU A 37 7.87 25.47 6.46
C LEU A 37 8.55 25.68 5.09
N GLY A 38 7.84 26.29 4.14
CA GLY A 38 8.28 26.50 2.77
C GLY A 38 8.24 25.23 1.91
N ASP A 39 8.44 25.40 0.61
CA ASP A 39 8.22 24.34 -0.38
C ASP A 39 9.16 23.16 -0.19
N THR A 40 10.45 23.40 0.05
CA THR A 40 11.45 22.30 0.18
C THR A 40 11.09 21.34 1.31
N VAL A 41 10.78 21.87 2.50
CA VAL A 41 10.42 21.05 3.66
C VAL A 41 9.06 20.38 3.43
N GLY A 42 8.13 21.06 2.77
CA GLY A 42 6.85 20.46 2.39
C GLY A 42 6.98 19.23 1.50
N HIS A 43 7.82 19.29 0.46
CA HIS A 43 8.08 18.14 -0.40
C HIS A 43 8.79 17.01 0.34
N VAL A 44 9.73 17.33 1.25
CA VAL A 44 10.38 16.33 2.11
C VAL A 44 9.35 15.63 3.00
N LEU A 45 8.42 16.37 3.59
CA LEU A 45 7.38 15.81 4.46
C LEU A 45 6.39 14.92 3.69
N MET A 46 5.95 15.36 2.51
CA MET A 46 5.14 14.54 1.60
C MET A 46 5.87 13.25 1.22
N GLY A 47 7.16 13.35 0.89
CA GLY A 47 8.01 12.19 0.60
C GLY A 47 8.11 11.23 1.77
N LEU A 48 8.36 11.75 2.98
CA LEU A 48 8.48 10.95 4.20
C LEU A 48 7.18 10.18 4.50
N PHE A 49 6.03 10.84 4.41
CA PHE A 49 4.74 10.19 4.60
C PHE A 49 4.41 9.21 3.47
N SER A 50 4.83 9.49 2.23
CA SER A 50 4.68 8.54 1.11
C SER A 50 5.50 7.27 1.32
N VAL A 51 6.70 7.38 1.90
CA VAL A 51 7.51 6.21 2.30
C VAL A 51 6.81 5.41 3.39
N LEU A 52 6.22 6.09 4.38
CA LEU A 52 5.41 5.43 5.41
C LEU A 52 4.19 4.71 4.80
N ALA A 53 3.49 5.35 3.85
CA ALA A 53 2.39 4.74 3.11
C ALA A 53 2.86 3.49 2.34
N ALA A 54 4.00 3.55 1.65
CA ALA A 54 4.58 2.41 0.96
C ALA A 54 4.89 1.24 1.93
N TRP A 55 5.41 1.55 3.13
CA TRP A 55 5.65 0.55 4.17
C TRP A 55 4.34 -0.12 4.63
N ILE A 56 3.28 0.66 4.86
CA ILE A 56 1.96 0.12 5.21
C ILE A 56 1.42 -0.79 4.09
N MET A 57 1.55 -0.36 2.84
CA MET A 57 1.12 -1.16 1.68
C MET A 57 1.93 -2.46 1.55
N PHE A 58 3.22 -2.44 1.87
CA PHE A 58 4.03 -3.66 1.91
C PHE A 58 3.54 -4.65 2.97
N GLN A 59 3.22 -4.17 4.17
CA GLN A 59 2.63 -5.00 5.24
C GLN A 59 1.27 -5.58 4.83
N LEU A 60 0.43 -4.78 4.15
CA LEU A 60 -0.87 -5.23 3.64
C LEU A 60 -0.67 -6.34 2.59
N TRP A 61 0.25 -6.17 1.65
CA TRP A 61 0.59 -7.17 0.64
C TRP A 61 1.04 -8.50 1.26
N GLN A 62 1.93 -8.45 2.24
CA GLN A 62 2.40 -9.65 2.94
C GLN A 62 1.24 -10.39 3.62
N ARG A 63 0.35 -9.66 4.30
CA ARG A 63 -0.83 -10.25 4.95
C ARG A 63 -1.80 -10.85 3.93
N ALA A 64 -2.09 -10.13 2.85
CA ALA A 64 -2.99 -10.57 1.80
C ALA A 64 -2.51 -11.86 1.14
N THR A 65 -1.22 -11.92 0.79
CA THR A 65 -0.61 -13.11 0.17
C THR A 65 -0.44 -14.29 1.13
N SER A 66 -0.38 -14.04 2.44
CA SER A 66 -0.40 -15.09 3.46
C SER A 66 -1.79 -15.72 3.64
N ILE A 67 -2.87 -14.95 3.51
CA ILE A 67 -4.25 -15.42 3.66
C ILE A 67 -4.74 -16.07 2.36
N GLU A 68 -4.44 -15.46 1.21
CA GLU A 68 -4.80 -15.96 -0.12
C GLU A 68 -3.52 -16.27 -0.95
N PRO A 69 -2.98 -17.50 -0.87
CA PRO A 69 -1.76 -17.86 -1.58
C PRO A 69 -1.90 -17.71 -3.10
N LEU A 70 -0.92 -17.04 -3.72
CA LEU A 70 -0.86 -16.84 -5.17
C LEU A 70 -0.49 -18.11 -5.95
N ARG A 71 0.06 -19.12 -5.27
CA ARG A 71 0.40 -20.43 -5.84
C ARG A 71 -0.62 -21.46 -5.37
N ALA A 72 -1.25 -22.15 -6.32
CA ALA A 72 -2.02 -23.34 -5.98
C ALA A 72 -1.04 -24.39 -5.41
N ALA A 73 -1.33 -24.92 -4.22
CA ALA A 73 -0.60 -26.08 -3.73
C ALA A 73 -0.74 -27.21 -4.77
N PRO A 74 0.35 -27.94 -5.10
CA PRO A 74 0.21 -29.12 -5.95
C PRO A 74 -0.82 -30.02 -5.29
N ARG A 75 -1.88 -30.39 -6.02
CA ARG A 75 -2.87 -31.34 -5.52
C ARG A 75 -2.08 -32.56 -5.06
N ALA A 76 -1.97 -32.76 -3.74
CA ALA A 76 -1.48 -34.00 -3.21
C ALA A 76 -2.33 -35.09 -3.85
N ALA A 77 -1.67 -36.00 -4.55
CA ALA A 77 -2.25 -37.15 -5.19
C ALA A 77 -3.18 -37.85 -4.20
N ARG A 78 -4.48 -37.61 -4.28
CA ARG A 78 -5.48 -38.36 -3.53
C ARG A 78 -6.35 -39.06 -4.56
N ARG A 79 -5.92 -40.31 -4.79
CA ARG A 79 -6.76 -41.42 -5.21
C ARG A 79 -8.02 -41.51 -4.37
#